data_AF-A0A5H2Y4Q0-F1
#
_entry.id   AF-A0A5H2Y4Q0-F1
#
_cell.length_a   1.000
_cell.length_b   1.000
_cell.length_c   1.000
_cell.angle_alpha   90.00
_cell.angle_beta   90.00
_cell.angle_gamma   90.00
#
_symmetry.space_group_name_H-M   'P 1'
#
loop_
_entity.id
_entity.type
_entity.pdbx_description
1 polymer ?
#
loop_
_entity_poly.entity_id
_entity_poly.type
_entity_poly.pdbx_seq_one_letter_code
_entity_poly.pdbx_strand_id
1 'polypeptide(L)' 'MDTFYSSDEYSVLAYPAQYGFELVDKTGNRSLFIQGVRAEQFHRAIREVVGEGTDTETVDDFLADYCAGAAQPIVFQ' A
#
# COMPACT_ATOMS: atom_id res chain seq x y z
N MET A 1 7.52 8.52 8.90
CA MET A 1 7.31 7.57 7.80
C MET A 1 7.55 6.24 8.44
N ASP A 2 6.51 5.43 8.46
CA ASP A 2 6.44 4.26 9.29
C ASP A 2 6.03 3.10 8.41
N THR A 3 6.75 1.98 8.47
CA THR A 3 6.41 0.81 7.68
C THR A 3 5.20 0.14 8.30
N PHE A 4 4.05 0.21 7.62
CA PHE A 4 2.82 -0.43 8.06
C PHE A 4 2.82 -1.92 7.70
N TYR A 5 3.29 -2.25 6.49
CA TYR A 5 3.40 -3.61 5.99
C TYR A 5 4.57 -3.71 5.00
N SER A 6 5.27 -4.85 4.97
CA SER A 6 6.30 -5.12 3.97
C SER A 6 6.39 -6.62 3.71
N SER A 7 6.25 -7.01 2.45
CA SER A 7 6.54 -8.33 1.90
C SER A 7 7.73 -8.26 0.93
N ASP A 8 8.00 -9.33 0.21
CA ASP A 8 9.00 -9.34 -0.87
C ASP A 8 8.52 -8.53 -2.10
N GLU A 9 7.21 -8.59 -2.40
CA GLU A 9 6.62 -7.98 -3.59
C GLU A 9 6.10 -6.56 -3.35
N TYR A 10 5.52 -6.30 -2.18
CA TYR A 10 4.90 -5.01 -1.86
C TYR A 10 5.37 -4.40 -0.54
N SER A 11 5.17 -3.10 -0.40
CA SER A 11 5.37 -2.40 0.87
C SER A 11 4.37 -1.27 1.04
N VAL A 12 3.91 -1.07 2.26
CA VAL A 12 2.98 -0.01 2.63
C VAL A 12 3.65 0.87 3.66
N LEU A 13 3.88 2.12 3.27
CA LEU A 13 4.47 3.15 4.12
C LEU A 13 3.37 4.10 4.56
N ALA A 14 3.23 4.28 5.87
CA ALA A 14 2.36 5.28 6.45
C ALA A 14 3.13 6.61 6.59
N TYR A 15 2.45 7.69 6.21
CA TYR A 15 2.90 9.06 6.42
C TYR A 15 1.91 9.78 7.35
N PRO A 16 2.00 9.58 8.67
CA PRO A 16 1.06 10.17 9.64
C PRO A 16 0.98 11.69 9.53
N ALA A 17 2.13 12.35 9.32
CA ALA A 17 2.22 13.80 9.17
C ALA A 17 1.49 14.33 7.92
N GLN A 18 1.31 13.49 6.90
CA GLN A 18 0.62 13.84 5.65
C GLN A 18 -0.79 13.23 5.58
N TYR A 19 -1.22 12.50 6.62
CA TYR A 19 -2.45 11.70 6.62
C TYR A 19 -2.57 10.86 5.34
N GLY A 20 -1.46 10.23 4.94
CA GLY A 20 -1.33 9.52 3.68
C GLY A 20 -0.62 8.18 3.81
N PHE A 21 -0.76 7.36 2.78
CA PHE A 21 -0.12 6.06 2.62
C PHE A 21 0.54 5.99 1.26
N GLU A 22 1.65 5.28 1.18
CA GLU A 22 2.30 4.94 -0.07
C GLU A 22 2.38 3.44 -0.20
N LEU A 23 1.78 2.93 -1.28
CA LEU A 23 1.89 1.55 -1.68
C LEU A 23 3.02 1.48 -2.69
N VAL A 24 4.00 0.63 -2.42
CA VAL A 24 5.16 0.42 -3.28
C VAL A 24 5.07 -0.99 -3.82
N ASP A 25 4.93 -1.12 -5.13
CA ASP A 25 5.09 -2.37 -5.85
C ASP A 25 6.54 -2.49 -6.30
N LYS A 26 7.26 -3.41 -5.66
CA LYS A 26 8.68 -3.68 -5.93
C LYS A 26 8.87 -4.47 -7.22
N THR A 27 7.87 -5.24 -7.65
CA THR A 27 7.95 -6.06 -8.86
C THR A 27 7.69 -5.24 -10.11
N GLY A 28 6.69 -4.36 -10.07
CA GLY A 28 6.31 -3.48 -11.18
C GLY A 28 7.01 -2.12 -11.19
N ASN A 29 7.91 -1.83 -10.24
CA ASN A 29 8.57 -0.53 -10.06
C ASN A 29 7.57 0.65 -10.10
N ARG A 30 6.43 0.49 -9.45
CA ARG A 30 5.35 1.47 -9.43
C ARG A 30 4.94 1.75 -7.99
N SER A 31 4.44 2.94 -7.74
CA SER A 31 3.94 3.31 -6.42
C SER A 31 2.64 4.07 -6.55
N LEU A 32 1.81 3.95 -5.53
CA LEU A 32 0.56 4.68 -5.40
C LEU A 32 0.59 5.44 -4.08
N PHE A 33 0.66 6.77 -4.19
CA PHE A 33 0.47 7.64 -3.05
C PHE A 33 -1.01 7.98 -2.88
N ILE A 34 -1.54 7.70 -1.69
CA ILE A 34 -2.94 7.90 -1.32
C ILE A 34 -3.00 8.86 -0.14
N GLN A 35 -3.85 9.88 -0.23
CA GLN A 35 -4.05 10.88 0.83
C GLN A 35 -5.52 11.27 0.99
N GLY A 36 -5.86 11.89 2.12
CA GLY A 36 -7.20 12.38 2.42
C GLY A 36 -8.23 11.25 2.56
N VAL A 37 -9.45 11.45 2.04
CA VAL A 37 -10.56 10.49 2.19
C VAL A 37 -10.21 9.08 1.68
N ARG A 38 -9.42 8.98 0.61
CA ARG A 38 -8.96 7.68 0.09
C ARG A 38 -7.98 6.99 1.04
N ALA A 39 -7.14 7.73 1.76
CA ALA A 39 -6.21 7.18 2.74
C ALA A 39 -6.94 6.61 3.95
N GLU A 40 -8.00 7.27 4.42
CA GLU A 40 -8.84 6.74 5.50
C GLU A 40 -9.56 5.45 5.09
N GLN A 41 -10.10 5.40 3.87
CA GLN A 41 -10.74 4.20 3.33
C GLN A 41 -9.74 3.04 3.19
N PHE A 42 -8.55 3.32 2.66
CA PHE A 42 -7.47 2.35 2.55
C PHE A 42 -7.04 1.83 3.92
N HIS A 43 -6.87 2.71 4.91
CA HIS A 43 -6.46 2.33 6.27
C HIS A 43 -7.45 1.39 6.96
N ARG A 44 -8.74 1.54 6.68
CA ARG A 44 -9.75 0.60 7.17
C ARG A 44 -9.63 -0.75 6.45
N ALA A 45 -9.60 -0.73 5.12
CA ALA A 45 -9.54 -1.93 4.30
C ALA A 45 -8.28 -2.77 4.60
N ILE A 46 -7.09 -2.16 4.64
CA ILE A 46 -5.85 -2.89 4.90
C ILE A 46 -5.79 -3.47 6.33
N ARG A 47 -6.42 -2.84 7.32
CA ARG A 47 -6.51 -3.39 8.67
C ARG A 47 -7.43 -4.59 8.77
N GLU A 48 -8.46 -4.66 7.93
CA GLU A 48 -9.31 -5.84 7.80
C GLU A 48 -8.56 -7.00 7.12
N VAL A 49 -7.70 -6.68 6.15
CA VAL A 49 -6.88 -7.66 5.43
C VAL A 49 -5.71 -8.16 6.27
N VAL A 50 -4.94 -7.27 6.92
CA VAL A 50 -3.76 -7.62 7.76
C VAL A 50 -4.19 -8.10 9.17
N GLY A 51 -5.27 -8.87 9.25
CA GLY A 51 -5.77 -9.47 10.49
C GLY A 51 -4.85 -10.55 11.07
N GLU A 52 -5.17 -11.02 12.29
CA GLU A 52 -4.45 -12.12 12.92
C GLU A 52 -4.60 -13.41 12.10
N GLY A 53 -3.50 -13.82 11.44
CA GLY A 53 -3.43 -15.07 10.67
C GLY A 53 -3.54 -14.92 9.15
N THR A 54 -3.58 -13.71 8.61
CA THR A 54 -3.56 -13.52 7.15
C THR A 54 -2.18 -13.75 6.55
N ASP A 55 -2.11 -14.59 5.51
CA ASP A 55 -0.89 -14.83 4.75
C ASP A 55 -0.47 -13.60 3.93
N THR A 56 0.84 -13.46 3.73
CA THR A 56 1.40 -12.35 2.94
C THR A 56 0.81 -12.31 1.53
N GLU A 57 0.59 -13.48 0.91
CA GLU A 57 -0.02 -13.59 -0.41
C GLU A 57 -1.41 -12.93 -0.51
N THR A 58 -2.23 -13.00 0.54
CA THR A 58 -3.55 -12.35 0.55
C THR A 58 -3.43 -10.83 0.62
N VAL A 59 -2.46 -10.33 1.38
CA VAL A 59 -2.17 -8.90 1.45
C VAL A 59 -1.60 -8.42 0.12
N ASP A 60 -0.70 -9.19 -0.49
CA ASP A 60 -0.07 -8.87 -1.78
C ASP A 60 -1.11 -8.84 -2.92
N ASP A 61 -2.06 -9.77 -2.98
CA ASP A 61 -3.17 -9.76 -3.95
C ASP A 61 -4.08 -8.52 -3.78
N PHE A 62 -4.40 -8.17 -2.54
CA PHE A 62 -5.15 -6.94 -2.24
C PHE A 62 -4.40 -5.67 -2.68
N LEU A 63 -3.09 -5.61 -2.46
CA LEU A 63 -2.26 -4.47 -2.88
C LEU A 63 -2.11 -4.41 -4.40
N ALA A 64 -2.09 -5.57 -5.08
CA ALA A 64 -2.06 -5.66 -6.52
C ALA A 64 -3.31 -5.04 -7.16
N ASP A 65 -4.51 -5.31 -6.63
CA ASP A 65 -5.76 -4.69 -7.11
C ASP A 65 -5.75 -3.17 -6.97
N TYR A 66 -5.29 -2.66 -5.81
CA TYR A 66 -5.13 -1.22 -5.58
C TYR A 66 -4.13 -0.59 -6.57
N CYS A 67 -3.05 -1.30 -6.89
CA CYS A 67 -2.06 -0.81 -7.85
C CYS A 67 -2.54 -0.90 -9.30
N ALA A 68 -3.31 -1.92 -9.67
CA ALA A 68 -3.74 -2.19 -11.05
C ALA A 68 -4.58 -1.05 -11.67
N GLY A 69 -5.36 -0.34 -10.85
CA GLY A 69 -6.25 0.73 -11.34
C GLY A 69 -5.68 2.15 -11.27
N ALA A 70 -4.61 2.40 -10.50
CA ALA A 70 -4.21 3.76 -10.14
C ALA A 70 -2.71 4.00 -9.94
N ALA A 71 -1.87 2.97 -9.81
CA ALA A 71 -0.45 3.17 -9.52
C ALA A 71 0.27 3.89 -10.66
N GLN A 72 1.15 4.83 -10.30
CA GLN A 72 2.00 5.55 -11.23
C GLN A 72 3.41 4.92 -11.21
N PRO A 73 4.15 4.92 -12.33
CA PRO A 73 5.52 4.43 -12.35
C PRO A 73 6.41 5.25 -11.41
N ILE A 74 7.32 4.61 -10.68
CA ILE A 74 8.29 5.29 -9.83
C ILE A 74 9.32 5.95 -10.75
N VAL A 75 9.21 7.27 -10.91
CA VAL A 75 10.19 8.08 -11.63
C VAL A 75 11.14 8.73 -10.62
N PHE A 76 12.38 8.27 -10.60
CA PHE A 76 13.46 8.99 -9.93
C PHE A 76 13.92 10.12 -10.89
N GLN A 77 13.66 11.38 -10.54
CA GLN A 77 14.22 12.55 -11.22
C GLN A 77 15.53 13.00 -10.55
#